data_AF-A0A950FZV2-F1
#
_entry.id   AF-A0A950FZV2-F1
#
_cell.length_a   1.000
_cell.length_b   1.000
_cell.length_c   1.000
_cell.angle_alpha   90.00
_cell.angle_beta   90.00
_cell.angle_gamma   90.00
#
_symmetry.space_group_name_H-M   'P 1'
#
loop_
_entity.id
_entity.type
_entity.pdbx_description
1 polymer ?
#
loop_
_entity_poly.entity_id
_entity_poly.type
_entity_poly.pdbx_seq_one_letter_code
_entity_poly.pdbx_strand_id
1 'polypeptide(L)'
;EIQAIAVENDRHLEVWLANLTGQSQALGFEQKFLGNLSLFSASEFERSTQDFSVMDSLERAFSGETVLLPPYAVARLRGRFR
;
A
#
# COMPACT_ATOMS: atom_id res chain seq x y z
N GLU A 1 -13.98 6.51 -2.81
CA GLU A 1 -13.83 6.29 -1.36
C GLU A 1 -12.44 5.74 -1.08
N ILE A 2 -11.90 5.95 0.13
CA ILE A 2 -10.69 5.27 0.60
C ILE A 2 -11.12 4.17 1.54
N GLN A 3 -10.58 2.96 1.34
CA GLN A 3 -10.79 1.83 2.24
C GLN A 3 -9.47 1.34 2.79
N ALA A 4 -9.50 0.85 4.03
CA ALA A 4 -8.32 0.36 4.72
C ALA A 4 -8.65 -0.89 5.52
N ILE A 5 -7.75 -1.87 5.50
CA ILE A 5 -7.79 -3.07 6.34
C ILE A 5 -6.39 -3.26 6.91
N ALA A 6 -6.31 -3.53 8.21
CA ALA A 6 -5.06 -3.85 8.87
C ALA A 6 -5.12 -5.25 9.48
N VAL A 7 -4.01 -5.97 9.39
CA VAL A 7 -3.80 -7.27 10.02
C VAL A 7 -2.53 -7.18 10.84
N GLU A 8 -2.62 -7.50 12.11
CA GLU A 8 -1.48 -7.54 13.03
C GLU A 8 -1.20 -8.99 13.42
N ASN A 9 0.08 -9.36 13.39
CA ASN A 9 0.57 -10.61 13.95
C ASN A 9 1.79 -10.35 14.84
N ASP A 10 2.28 -11.39 15.51
CA ASP A 10 3.40 -11.31 16.47
C ASP A 10 4.71 -10.70 15.92
N ARG A 11 4.83 -10.52 14.60
CA ARG A 11 6.06 -10.05 13.94
C ARG A 11 5.91 -8.71 13.24
N HIS A 12 4.74 -8.38 12.70
CA HIS A 12 4.53 -7.15 11.94
C HIS A 12 3.06 -6.79 11.80
N LEU A 13 2.85 -5.50 11.56
CA LEU A 13 1.60 -4.93 11.07
C LEU A 13 1.61 -4.93 9.54
N GLU A 14 0.57 -5.46 8.94
CA GLU A 14 0.28 -5.34 7.51
C GLU A 14 -0.94 -4.45 7.30
N VAL A 15 -0.82 -3.41 6.48
CA VAL A 15 -1.91 -2.46 6.19
C VAL A 15 -2.17 -2.45 4.68
N TRP A 16 -3.42 -2.69 4.31
CA TRP A 16 -3.92 -2.57 2.95
C TRP A 16 -4.74 -1.30 2.82
N LEU A 17 -4.41 -0.47 1.83
CA LEU A 17 -5.10 0.78 1.53
C LEU A 17 -5.60 0.73 0.09
N ALA A 18 -6.86 1.06 -0.15
CA ALA A 18 -7.45 1.09 -1.49
C ALA A 18 -8.03 2.48 -1.77
N ASN A 19 -7.59 3.10 -2.87
CA ASN A 19 -8.20 4.30 -3.41
C ASN A 19 -9.19 3.93 -4.50
N LEU A 20 -10.48 3.94 -4.19
CA LEU A 20 -11.56 3.61 -5.14
C LEU A 20 -12.03 4.84 -5.94
N THR A 21 -11.25 5.93 -5.96
CA THR A 21 -11.59 7.16 -6.69
C THR A 21 -10.77 7.30 -7.97
N GLY A 22 -11.29 8.08 -8.92
CA GLY A 22 -10.57 8.50 -10.12
C GLY A 22 -9.53 9.61 -9.88
N GLN A 23 -9.18 9.92 -8.63
CA GLN A 23 -8.26 11.01 -8.28
C GLN A 23 -7.13 10.49 -7.38
N SER A 24 -5.96 11.11 -7.44
CA SER A 24 -4.88 10.81 -6.50
C SER A 24 -5.26 11.24 -5.09
N GLN A 25 -4.96 10.42 -4.10
CA GLN A 25 -5.27 10.67 -2.69
C GLN A 25 -4.00 10.53 -1.86
N ALA A 26 -3.71 11.54 -1.04
CA ALA A 26 -2.63 11.49 -0.07
C ALA A 26 -3.20 11.07 1.29
N LEU A 27 -2.71 9.96 1.83
CA LEU A 27 -3.12 9.42 3.12
C LEU A 27 -2.03 9.67 4.14
N GLY A 28 -2.34 10.48 5.15
CA GLY A 28 -1.48 10.73 6.29
C GLY A 28 -1.70 9.70 7.39
N PHE A 29 -0.63 9.38 8.10
CA PHE A 29 -0.61 8.63 9.34
C PHE A 29 -0.25 9.58 10.49
N GLU A 30 -0.84 9.37 11.67
CA GLU A 30 -0.51 10.16 12.86
C GLU A 30 0.91 9.87 13.39
N GLN A 31 1.40 8.66 13.11
CA GLN A 31 2.70 8.15 13.52
C GLN A 31 3.50 7.71 12.30
N LYS A 32 4.83 7.72 12.43
CA LYS A 32 5.71 7.35 11.32
C LYS A 32 5.65 5.85 11.09
N PHE A 33 5.36 5.44 9.87
CA PHE A 33 5.44 4.03 9.50
C PHE A 33 6.86 3.68 9.05
N LEU A 34 7.40 2.57 9.54
CA LEU A 34 8.69 2.01 9.15
C LEU A 34 8.52 0.58 8.66
N GLY A 35 8.92 0.30 7.41
CA GLY A 35 8.83 -1.02 6.82
C GLY A 35 8.97 -1.01 5.31
N ASN A 36 8.10 -1.75 4.63
CA ASN A 36 8.04 -1.82 3.18
C ASN A 36 6.67 -1.35 2.66
N LEU A 37 6.65 -0.88 1.42
CA LEU A 37 5.47 -0.48 0.66
C LEU A 37 5.49 -1.20 -0.70
N SER A 38 4.39 -1.83 -1.07
CA SER A 38 4.07 -2.22 -2.45
C SER A 38 2.90 -1.36 -2.91
N LEU A 39 2.98 -0.81 -4.13
CA LEU A 39 1.91 0.00 -4.73
C LEU A 39 1.46 -0.61 -6.04
N PHE A 40 0.18 -0.98 -6.09
CA PHE A 40 -0.51 -1.54 -7.24
C PHE A 40 -1.39 -0.47 -7.88
N SER A 41 -1.00 0.04 -9.04
CA SER A 41 -1.82 0.97 -9.82
C SER A 41 -2.35 0.29 -11.09
N ALA A 42 -2.99 1.05 -11.98
CA ALA A 42 -3.60 0.51 -13.19
C ALA A 42 -2.65 -0.37 -14.02
N SER A 43 -1.39 0.04 -14.20
CA SER A 43 -0.39 -0.75 -14.94
C SER A 43 -0.04 -2.06 -14.24
N GLU A 44 0.01 -2.07 -12.91
CA GLU A 44 0.33 -3.26 -12.14
C GLU A 44 -0.85 -4.24 -12.10
N PHE A 45 -2.10 -3.73 -12.08
CA PHE A 45 -3.30 -4.58 -12.25
C PHE A 45 -3.34 -5.26 -13.60
N GLU A 46 -2.98 -4.57 -14.68
CA GLU A 46 -2.87 -5.21 -16.00
C GLU A 46 -1.78 -6.28 -16.00
N ARG A 47 -0.60 -5.96 -15.46
CA ARG A 47 0.51 -6.91 -15.33
C ARG A 47 0.15 -8.13 -14.48
N SER A 48 -0.68 -7.97 -13.45
CA SER A 48 -1.05 -9.08 -12.56
C SER A 48 -1.93 -10.14 -13.22
N THR A 49 -2.55 -9.82 -14.36
CA THR A 49 -3.26 -10.82 -15.17
C THR A 49 -2.32 -11.85 -15.80
N GLN A 50 -1.04 -11.52 -15.91
CA GLN A 50 0.00 -12.38 -16.49
C GLN A 50 1.01 -12.87 -15.43
N ASP A 51 1.19 -12.13 -14.34
CA ASP A 51 2.11 -12.45 -13.25
C ASP A 51 1.44 -12.21 -11.89
N PHE A 52 0.98 -13.28 -11.24
CA PHE A 52 0.31 -13.19 -9.95
C PHE A 52 1.24 -12.76 -8.80
N SER A 53 2.56 -12.73 -9.00
CA SER A 53 3.55 -12.35 -8.00
C SER A 53 3.97 -10.87 -8.07
N VAL A 54 3.39 -10.09 -8.99
CA VAL A 54 3.76 -8.68 -9.21
C VAL A 54 3.75 -7.87 -7.90
N MET A 55 2.82 -8.13 -6.97
CA MET A 55 2.71 -7.36 -5.73
C MET A 55 3.95 -7.49 -4.84
N ASP A 56 4.54 -8.68 -4.80
CA ASP A 56 5.76 -8.93 -4.03
C ASP A 56 6.97 -8.32 -4.74
N SER A 57 6.99 -8.33 -6.09
CA SER A 57 8.07 -7.69 -6.87
C SER A 57 8.15 -6.17 -6.71
N LEU A 58 7.04 -5.54 -6.29
CA LEU A 58 6.93 -4.09 -6.11
C LEU A 58 7.34 -3.62 -4.71
N GLU A 59 7.73 -4.54 -3.82
CA GLU A 59 8.21 -4.16 -2.50
C GLU A 59 9.39 -3.20 -2.60
N ARG A 60 9.29 -2.11 -1.84
CA ARG A 60 10.41 -1.22 -1.60
C ARG A 60 10.38 -0.73 -0.16
N ALA A 61 11.56 -0.39 0.37
CA ALA A 61 11.68 0.22 1.68
C ALA A 61 10.86 1.51 1.76
N PHE A 62 10.16 1.68 2.89
CA PHE A 62 9.31 2.82 3.16
C PHE A 62 9.50 3.32 4.61
N SER A 63 9.63 4.63 4.73
CA SER A 63 9.82 5.32 6.00
C SER A 63 9.19 6.70 5.89
N GLY A 64 8.00 6.86 6.48
CA GLY A 64 7.26 8.11 6.31
C GLY A 64 5.88 8.08 6.94
N GLU A 65 5.23 9.24 6.90
CA GLU A 65 3.91 9.50 7.47
C GLU A 65 2.85 9.64 6.38
N THR A 66 3.23 9.62 5.11
CA THR A 66 2.30 9.84 4.00
C THR A 66 2.47 8.79 2.91
N VAL A 67 1.35 8.22 2.46
CA VAL A 67 1.28 7.38 1.26
C VAL A 67 0.45 8.10 0.21
N LEU A 68 1.02 8.29 -0.98
CA LEU A 68 0.29 8.78 -2.13
C LEU A 68 -0.28 7.60 -2.92
N LEU A 69 -1.61 7.53 -3.03
CA LEU A 69 -2.32 6.55 -3.84
C LEU A 69 -2.78 7.19 -5.15
N PRO A 70 -2.33 6.70 -6.32
CA PRO A 70 -2.91 7.07 -7.61
C PRO A 70 -4.40 6.70 -7.70
N PRO A 71 -5.11 7.17 -8.75
CA PRO A 71 -6.47 6.72 -9.05
C PRO A 71 -6.56 5.20 -9.11
N TYR A 72 -7.60 4.62 -8.51
CA TYR A 72 -7.89 3.18 -8.54
C TYR A 72 -6.70 2.28 -8.14
N ALA A 73 -5.92 2.71 -7.14
CA ALA A 73 -4.73 2.02 -6.69
C ALA A 73 -4.92 1.31 -5.34
N VAL A 74 -4.15 0.25 -5.11
CA VAL A 74 -4.04 -0.46 -3.84
C VAL A 74 -2.60 -0.42 -3.35
N ALA A 75 -2.39 -0.08 -2.09
CA ALA A 75 -1.11 -0.21 -1.42
C ALA A 75 -1.14 -1.29 -0.34
N ARG A 76 -0.02 -1.98 -0.19
CA ARG A 76 0.27 -2.86 0.96
C ARG A 76 1.49 -2.33 1.68
N LEU A 77 1.34 -2.02 2.96
CA LEU A 77 2.45 -1.70 3.86
C LEU A 77 2.71 -2.88 4.80
N ARG A 78 3.98 -3.22 5.04
CA ARG A 78 4.39 -4.25 6.01
C ARG A 78 5.46 -3.70 6.92
N GLY A 79 5.22 -3.65 8.22
CA GLY A 79 6.12 -2.97 9.15
C GLY A 79 5.48 -2.65 10.51
N ARG A 80 5.74 -1.44 11.01
CA ARG A 80 5.22 -0.94 12.29
C ARG A 80 5.11 0.58 12.30
N PHE A 81 4.20 1.10 13.12
CA PHE A 81 4.19 2.52 13.51
C PHE A 81 5.23 2.80 14.61
N ARG A 82 5.73 4.03 14.64
CA ARG A 82 6.67 4.57 15.62
C ARG A 82 6.36 6.01 15.97
#